data_AF-A0A7J4DV82-F1
#
_entry.id   AF-A0A7J4DV82-F1
#
_cell.length_a   1.000
_cell.length_b   1.000
_cell.length_c   1.000
_cell.angle_alpha   90.00
_cell.angle_beta   90.00
_cell.angle_gamma   90.00
#
_symmetry.space_group_name_H-M   'P 1'
#
loop_
_entity.id
_entity.type
_entity.pdbx_description
1 polymer ?
#
loop_
_entity_poly.entity_id
_entity_poly.type
_entity_poly.pdbx_seq_one_letter_code
_entity_poly.pdbx_strand_id
1 'polypeptide(L)'
;MKVVIELDTEELVRVSGPAKLHIVKGKVIVLGAILMPGDEVMVHGTRSYAVKCVDKCSIEVDIGDGASIERPQAKEEPLDSWISKVDELLDSGCRSFIVVGPVDAGKTSIAALIANRVIYRGGRVAIVDADVGQADIGPPACVSSATVDKYVFWLRELYAEKIRFIGSIVPQRFEKRIVGAVVDLVWEYRKEGIDHVVVDTDGWISGASALEYKAEMARTEWYLEGRVPLHTLRANLKTEVAFCISTANSSAISGLKFQKIFVLYFLIYHTLFVLLFELFSFH
;
A
#
# COMPACT_ATOMS: atom_id res chain seq x y z
N MET A 1 12.98 13.09 -24.99
CA MET A 1 12.06 13.74 -25.95
C MET A 1 10.96 14.44 -25.16
N LYS A 2 10.59 15.68 -25.48
CA LYS A 2 9.48 16.37 -24.79
C LYS A 2 8.19 16.25 -25.62
N VAL A 3 7.10 15.85 -24.98
CA VAL A 3 5.77 15.70 -25.60
C VAL A 3 4.74 16.42 -24.74
N VAL A 4 3.71 17.00 -25.35
CA VAL A 4 2.56 17.56 -24.65
C VAL A 4 1.38 16.60 -24.82
N ILE A 5 0.78 16.19 -23.71
CA ILE A 5 -0.43 15.38 -23.68
C ILE A 5 -1.60 16.29 -23.31
N GLU A 6 -2.59 16.35 -24.19
CA GLU A 6 -3.88 16.97 -23.90
C GLU A 6 -4.87 15.85 -23.58
N LEU A 7 -5.54 15.96 -22.44
CA LEU A 7 -6.55 15.01 -21.98
C LEU A 7 -7.85 15.76 -21.72
N ASP A 8 -8.96 15.25 -22.24
CA ASP A 8 -10.28 15.74 -21.84
C ASP A 8 -10.66 15.18 -20.45
N THR A 9 -11.72 15.71 -19.87
CA THR A 9 -12.20 15.33 -18.52
C THR A 9 -12.41 13.81 -18.40
N GLU A 10 -11.90 13.24 -17.31
CA GLU A 10 -11.92 11.80 -16.98
C GLU A 10 -11.07 10.90 -17.91
N GLU A 11 -10.42 11.45 -18.95
CA GLU A 11 -9.46 10.67 -19.74
C GLU A 11 -8.22 10.34 -18.91
N LEU A 12 -7.59 9.21 -19.25
CA LEU A 12 -6.33 8.79 -18.63
C LEU A 12 -5.38 8.21 -19.66
N VAL A 13 -4.09 8.33 -19.36
CA VAL A 13 -3.00 7.67 -20.09
C VAL A 13 -2.13 6.91 -19.11
N ARG A 14 -1.55 5.80 -19.55
CA ARG A 14 -0.48 5.11 -18.83
C ARG A 14 0.85 5.69 -19.29
N VAL A 15 1.67 6.13 -18.34
CA VAL A 15 3.04 6.56 -18.60
C VAL A 15 4.01 5.60 -17.92
N SER A 16 4.83 4.93 -18.73
CA SER A 16 5.93 4.07 -18.28
C SER A 16 7.23 4.85 -18.32
N GLY A 17 8.00 4.79 -17.22
CA GLY A 17 9.23 5.56 -17.08
C GLY A 17 10.43 4.99 -17.85
N PRO A 18 11.59 5.68 -17.81
CA PRO A 18 11.85 6.90 -17.06
C PRO A 18 11.21 8.13 -17.72
N ALA A 19 10.33 8.83 -17.02
CA ALA A 19 9.66 10.02 -17.53
C ALA A 19 9.47 11.07 -16.44
N LYS A 20 9.44 12.35 -16.81
CA LYS A 20 9.07 13.45 -15.91
C LYS A 20 7.78 14.09 -16.42
N LEU A 21 6.77 14.14 -15.56
CA LEU A 21 5.49 14.82 -15.82
C LEU A 21 5.56 16.22 -15.22
N HIS A 22 5.14 17.22 -15.99
CA HIS A 22 4.94 18.59 -15.53
C HIS A 22 3.50 19.01 -15.85
N ILE A 23 2.73 19.32 -14.81
CA ILE A 23 1.31 19.67 -14.97
C ILE A 23 1.23 21.14 -15.39
N VAL A 24 0.79 21.41 -16.62
CA VAL A 24 0.68 22.78 -17.16
C VAL A 24 -0.71 23.35 -16.90
N LYS A 25 -1.75 22.52 -17.02
CA LYS A 25 -3.15 22.94 -16.86
C LYS A 25 -4.01 21.80 -16.33
N GLY A 26 -5.05 22.17 -15.59
CA GLY A 26 -6.06 21.25 -15.05
C GLY A 26 -5.57 20.56 -13.79
N LYS A 27 -6.37 19.61 -13.31
CA LYS A 27 -6.09 18.77 -12.15
C LYS A 27 -5.88 17.34 -12.59
N VAL A 28 -4.77 16.75 -12.16
CA VAL A 28 -4.35 15.41 -12.54
C VAL A 28 -4.26 14.52 -11.32
N ILE A 29 -4.63 13.25 -11.46
CA ILE A 29 -4.49 12.23 -10.44
C ILE A 29 -3.45 11.20 -10.89
N VAL A 30 -2.46 10.96 -10.02
CA VAL A 30 -1.45 9.91 -10.17
C VAL A 30 -1.31 9.21 -8.81
N LEU A 31 -1.46 7.88 -8.76
CA LEU A 31 -1.43 7.11 -7.49
C LEU A 31 -2.20 7.79 -6.34
N GLY A 32 -3.42 8.26 -6.61
CA GLY A 32 -4.28 8.92 -5.61
C GLY A 32 -3.88 10.34 -5.18
N ALA A 33 -2.69 10.82 -5.54
CA ALA A 33 -2.28 12.20 -5.34
C ALA A 33 -3.06 13.12 -6.30
N ILE A 34 -3.42 14.32 -5.83
CA ILE A 34 -4.07 15.34 -6.66
C ILE A 34 -3.06 16.42 -6.99
N LEU A 35 -2.71 16.52 -8.26
CA LEU A 35 -1.68 17.41 -8.79
C LEU A 35 -2.33 18.60 -9.49
N MET A 36 -1.73 19.77 -9.30
CA MET A 36 -2.17 21.07 -9.79
C MET A 36 -1.13 21.66 -10.75
N PRO A 37 -1.46 22.74 -11.50
CA PRO A 37 -0.51 23.38 -12.38
C PRO A 37 0.77 23.83 -11.65
N GLY A 38 1.93 23.48 -12.19
CA GLY A 38 3.24 23.70 -11.60
C GLY A 38 3.82 22.49 -10.88
N ASP A 39 3.01 21.49 -10.54
CA ASP A 39 3.51 20.26 -9.91
C ASP A 39 4.29 19.39 -10.91
N GLU A 40 5.23 18.61 -10.37
CA GLU A 40 6.07 17.70 -11.13
C GLU A 40 6.06 16.30 -10.51
N VAL A 41 6.10 15.28 -11.35
CA VAL A 41 6.17 13.87 -10.91
C VAL A 41 7.21 13.11 -11.74
N MET A 42 8.05 12.34 -11.07
CA MET A 42 8.99 11.43 -11.72
C MET A 42 8.38 10.02 -11.80
N VAL A 43 8.35 9.47 -12.99
CA VAL A 43 8.04 8.05 -13.23
C VAL A 43 9.37 7.34 -13.45
N HIS A 44 9.78 6.49 -12.52
CA HIS A 44 11.05 5.75 -12.63
C HIS A 44 10.99 4.65 -13.70
N GLY A 45 12.15 4.23 -14.21
CA GLY A 45 12.28 3.29 -15.35
C GLY A 45 11.64 1.90 -15.17
N THR A 46 11.37 1.48 -13.94
CA THR A 46 10.70 0.21 -13.63
C THR A 46 9.26 0.40 -13.18
N ARG A 47 8.71 1.60 -13.37
CA ARG A 47 7.38 2.00 -12.91
C ARG A 47 6.54 2.48 -14.08
N SER A 48 5.24 2.26 -13.94
CA SER A 48 4.23 2.73 -14.88
C SER A 48 3.02 3.20 -14.09
N TYR A 49 2.53 4.40 -14.39
CA TYR A 49 1.43 5.02 -13.67
C TYR A 49 0.32 5.45 -14.62
N ALA A 50 -0.93 5.21 -14.20
CA ALA A 50 -2.08 5.89 -14.76
C ALA A 50 -2.05 7.36 -14.34
N VAL A 51 -2.09 8.23 -15.34
CA VAL A 51 -2.18 9.68 -15.24
C VAL A 51 -3.57 10.06 -15.72
N LYS A 52 -4.47 10.30 -14.76
CA LYS A 52 -5.88 10.58 -15.03
C LYS A 52 -6.17 12.07 -14.87
N CYS A 53 -6.93 12.62 -15.80
CA CYS A 53 -7.37 14.00 -15.77
C CYS A 53 -8.74 14.13 -15.07
N VAL A 54 -8.89 15.07 -14.14
CA VAL A 54 -10.17 15.36 -13.47
C VAL A 54 -10.97 16.40 -14.25
N ASP A 55 -10.29 17.38 -14.84
CA ASP A 55 -10.83 18.43 -15.69
C ASP A 55 -9.81 18.75 -16.77
N LYS A 56 -10.24 18.95 -18.02
CA LYS A 56 -9.38 19.15 -19.20
C LYS A 56 -7.93 19.62 -18.90
N CYS A 57 -6.97 18.72 -19.09
CA CYS A 57 -5.58 18.86 -18.64
C CYS A 57 -4.61 19.00 -19.81
N SER A 58 -3.52 19.72 -19.55
CA SER A 58 -2.34 19.75 -20.41
C SER A 58 -1.13 19.35 -19.57
N ILE A 59 -0.41 18.31 -20.00
CA ILE A 59 0.71 17.72 -19.28
C ILE A 59 1.91 17.68 -20.20
N GLU A 60 2.98 18.35 -19.81
CA GLU A 60 4.28 18.21 -20.46
C GLU A 60 4.99 16.97 -19.93
N VAL A 61 5.48 16.12 -20.83
CA VAL A 61 6.17 14.88 -20.48
C VAL A 61 7.55 14.86 -21.12
N ASP A 62 8.57 14.86 -20.28
CA ASP A 62 9.94 14.56 -20.69
C ASP A 62 10.15 13.05 -20.66
N ILE A 63 10.21 12.45 -21.84
CA ILE A 63 10.35 11.01 -22.08
C ILE A 63 11.84 10.67 -22.14
N GLY A 64 12.30 9.81 -21.23
CA GLY A 64 13.63 9.20 -21.25
C GLY A 64 13.67 7.91 -22.06
N ASP A 65 14.84 7.26 -22.08
CA ASP A 65 15.06 6.06 -22.89
C ASP A 65 14.20 4.88 -22.41
N GLY A 66 13.43 4.28 -23.34
CA GLY A 66 12.56 3.14 -23.04
C GLY A 66 11.19 3.50 -22.44
N ALA A 67 10.93 4.77 -22.16
CA ALA A 67 9.63 5.22 -21.67
C ALA A 67 8.55 5.16 -22.77
N SER A 68 7.30 4.89 -22.37
CA SER A 68 6.15 4.83 -23.27
C SER A 68 4.95 5.59 -22.69
N ILE A 69 4.10 6.07 -23.60
CA ILE A 69 2.80 6.67 -23.27
C ILE A 69 1.76 5.91 -24.06
N GLU A 70 0.79 5.33 -23.36
CA GLU A 70 -0.23 4.47 -23.95
C GLU A 70 -1.61 4.89 -23.45
N ARG A 71 -2.63 4.79 -24.32
CA ARG A 71 -4.03 4.88 -23.90
C ARG A 71 -4.50 3.46 -23.58
N PRO A 72 -4.64 3.10 -22.29
CA PRO A 72 -5.03 1.74 -21.90
C PRO A 72 -6.48 1.46 -22.32
N GLN A 73 -6.80 0.18 -22.48
CA GLN A 73 -8.18 -0.24 -22.77
C GLN A 73 -9.09 0.00 -21.55
N ALA A 74 -10.41 0.07 -21.79
CA ALA A 74 -11.37 0.21 -20.72
C ALA A 74 -11.20 -0.92 -19.68
N LYS A 75 -11.09 -0.55 -18.39
CA LYS A 75 -10.87 -1.44 -17.22
C LYS A 75 -9.48 -2.05 -17.10
N GLU A 76 -8.54 -1.71 -17.97
CA GLU A 76 -7.15 -2.18 -17.83
C GLU A 76 -6.42 -1.47 -16.67
N GLU A 77 -6.80 -0.23 -16.39
CA GLU A 77 -6.29 0.54 -15.25
C GLU A 77 -7.22 0.46 -14.04
N PRO A 78 -6.72 0.06 -12.87
CA PRO A 78 -7.57 -0.09 -11.69
C PRO A 78 -7.65 1.19 -10.82
N LEU A 79 -7.01 2.30 -11.24
CA LEU A 79 -6.85 3.53 -10.44
C LEU A 79 -8.13 4.02 -9.77
N ASP A 80 -9.23 4.15 -10.52
CA ASP A 80 -10.50 4.63 -9.97
C ASP A 80 -11.07 3.69 -8.91
N SER A 81 -10.98 2.37 -9.15
CA SER A 81 -11.43 1.36 -8.20
C SER A 81 -10.60 1.40 -6.92
N TRP A 82 -9.30 1.66 -7.03
CA TRP A 82 -8.39 1.78 -5.91
C TRP A 82 -8.69 3.00 -5.06
N ILE A 83 -8.80 4.16 -5.69
CA ILE A 83 -9.11 5.43 -5.01
C ILE A 83 -10.45 5.31 -4.29
N SER A 84 -11.50 4.87 -5.00
CA SER A 84 -12.84 4.72 -4.43
C SER A 84 -12.83 3.83 -3.19
N LYS A 85 -12.12 2.70 -3.26
CA LYS A 85 -12.11 1.73 -2.16
C LYS A 85 -11.26 2.18 -0.96
N VAL A 86 -10.12 2.82 -1.22
CA VAL A 86 -9.31 3.43 -0.15
C VAL A 86 -10.09 4.56 0.52
N ASP A 87 -10.77 5.39 -0.26
CA ASP A 87 -11.59 6.48 0.26
C ASP A 87 -12.76 5.96 1.13
N GLU A 88 -13.47 4.90 0.72
CA GLU A 88 -14.51 4.24 1.52
C GLU A 88 -13.97 3.75 2.88
N LEU A 89 -12.76 3.16 2.89
CA LEU A 89 -12.14 2.65 4.11
C LEU A 89 -11.74 3.78 5.05
N LEU A 90 -11.14 4.84 4.52
CA LEU A 90 -10.81 6.02 5.29
C LEU A 90 -12.08 6.68 5.88
N ASP A 91 -13.16 6.77 5.10
CA ASP A 91 -14.46 7.28 5.58
C ASP A 91 -15.08 6.41 6.68
N SER A 92 -14.81 5.10 6.66
CA SER A 92 -15.23 4.18 7.72
C SER A 92 -14.39 4.29 9.01
N GLY A 93 -13.39 5.18 9.04
CA GLY A 93 -12.50 5.39 10.17
C GLY A 93 -11.31 4.43 10.22
N CYS A 94 -10.99 3.74 9.12
CA CYS A 94 -9.84 2.84 9.07
C CYS A 94 -8.54 3.60 9.31
N ARG A 95 -7.74 3.16 10.29
CA ARG A 95 -6.50 3.83 10.67
C ARG A 95 -5.26 3.05 10.29
N SER A 96 -5.36 1.75 10.06
CA SER A 96 -4.22 0.89 9.74
C SER A 96 -4.49 0.11 8.48
N PHE A 97 -3.52 0.08 7.59
CA PHE A 97 -3.59 -0.65 6.33
C PHE A 97 -2.45 -1.65 6.29
N ILE A 98 -2.75 -2.87 5.84
CA ILE A 98 -1.73 -3.87 5.55
C ILE A 98 -1.91 -4.32 4.11
N VAL A 99 -0.87 -4.16 3.31
CA VAL A 99 -0.88 -4.48 1.89
C VAL A 99 -0.25 -5.84 1.68
N VAL A 100 -1.02 -6.78 1.14
CA VAL A 100 -0.62 -8.19 0.97
C VAL A 100 -0.87 -8.61 -0.47
N GLY A 101 -0.04 -9.49 -0.99
CA GLY A 101 -0.17 -9.99 -2.36
C GLY A 101 1.13 -10.64 -2.82
N PRO A 102 1.12 -11.30 -4.00
CA PRO A 102 2.33 -11.87 -4.56
C PRO A 102 3.37 -10.79 -4.92
N VAL A 103 4.57 -11.24 -5.28
CA VAL A 103 5.59 -10.38 -5.91
C VAL A 103 5.00 -9.74 -7.17
N ASP A 104 5.38 -8.49 -7.46
CA ASP A 104 4.94 -7.71 -8.63
C ASP A 104 3.43 -7.47 -8.77
N ALA A 105 2.66 -7.64 -7.68
CA ALA A 105 1.25 -7.28 -7.67
C ALA A 105 0.98 -5.77 -7.52
N GLY A 106 2.01 -4.93 -7.35
CA GLY A 106 1.85 -3.48 -7.14
C GLY A 106 1.49 -3.05 -5.71
N LYS A 107 1.83 -3.87 -4.72
CA LYS A 107 1.63 -3.59 -3.27
C LYS A 107 2.19 -2.22 -2.86
N THR A 108 3.45 -1.98 -3.18
CA THR A 108 4.14 -0.72 -2.95
C THR A 108 3.44 0.48 -3.60
N SER A 109 2.88 0.32 -4.81
CA SER A 109 2.13 1.38 -5.49
C SER A 109 0.83 1.70 -4.75
N ILE A 110 0.17 0.70 -4.17
CA ILE A 110 -1.03 0.90 -3.36
C ILE A 110 -0.67 1.50 -2.00
N ALA A 111 0.45 1.11 -1.40
CA ALA A 111 0.93 1.73 -0.16
C ALA A 111 1.15 3.24 -0.35
N ALA A 112 1.80 3.63 -1.46
CA ALA A 112 1.92 5.03 -1.87
C ALA A 112 0.55 5.69 -2.12
N LEU A 113 -0.37 5.00 -2.81
CA LEU A 113 -1.72 5.51 -3.06
C LEU A 113 -2.48 5.80 -1.76
N ILE A 114 -2.46 4.87 -0.80
CA ILE A 114 -3.12 5.06 0.50
C ILE A 114 -2.53 6.28 1.21
N ALA A 115 -1.20 6.40 1.26
CA ALA A 115 -0.54 7.53 1.88
C ALA A 115 -0.95 8.86 1.21
N ASN A 116 -0.97 8.91 -0.13
CA ASN A 116 -1.40 10.09 -0.87
C ASN A 116 -2.87 10.45 -0.61
N ARG A 117 -3.77 9.47 -0.49
CA ARG A 117 -5.17 9.73 -0.13
C ARG A 117 -5.32 10.27 1.29
N VAL A 118 -4.54 9.78 2.24
CA VAL A 118 -4.53 10.32 3.61
C VAL A 118 -4.05 11.77 3.62
N ILE A 119 -2.94 12.08 2.92
CA ILE A 119 -2.40 13.44 2.81
C ILE A 119 -3.42 14.38 2.15
N TYR A 120 -4.07 13.93 1.07
CA TYR A 120 -5.12 14.70 0.39
C TYR A 120 -6.27 15.09 1.34
N ARG A 121 -6.59 14.23 2.31
CA ARG A 121 -7.61 14.47 3.33
C ARG A 121 -7.10 15.25 4.55
N GLY A 122 -5.85 15.72 4.52
CA GLY A 122 -5.21 16.46 5.61
C GLY A 122 -4.81 15.62 6.82
N GLY A 123 -4.77 14.28 6.68
CA GLY A 123 -4.34 13.37 7.74
C GLY A 123 -2.83 13.16 7.73
N ARG A 124 -2.28 12.67 8.85
CA ARG A 124 -0.89 12.25 8.98
C ARG A 124 -0.76 10.75 8.76
N VAL A 125 0.22 10.35 7.96
CA VAL A 125 0.45 8.93 7.65
C VAL A 125 1.92 8.56 7.78
N ALA A 126 2.17 7.33 8.26
CA ALA A 126 3.48 6.70 8.21
C ALA A 126 3.41 5.41 7.41
N ILE A 127 4.52 5.05 6.76
CA ILE A 127 4.67 3.80 6.05
C ILE A 127 5.68 2.93 6.80
N VAL A 128 5.33 1.67 7.04
CA VAL A 128 6.21 0.61 7.53
C VAL A 128 6.48 -0.33 6.36
N ASP A 129 7.72 -0.36 5.91
CA ASP A 129 8.23 -1.27 4.91
C ASP A 129 8.74 -2.55 5.60
N ALA A 130 7.96 -3.62 5.47
CA ALA A 130 8.24 -4.94 6.03
C ALA A 130 8.70 -5.96 4.98
N ASP A 131 9.02 -5.53 3.75
CA ASP A 131 9.67 -6.41 2.76
C ASP A 131 11.19 -6.47 3.02
N VAL A 132 11.59 -7.39 3.91
CA VAL A 132 13.00 -7.57 4.26
C VAL A 132 13.90 -7.97 3.08
N GLY A 133 13.32 -8.48 1.99
CA GLY A 133 14.04 -8.93 0.80
C GLY A 133 14.20 -7.84 -0.26
N GLN A 134 13.15 -7.05 -0.48
CA GLN A 134 13.10 -5.98 -1.49
C GLN A 134 12.79 -4.60 -0.88
N ALA A 135 13.40 -4.30 0.28
CA ALA A 135 13.19 -3.04 0.98
C ALA A 135 13.32 -1.82 0.03
N ASP A 136 12.32 -0.95 0.11
CA ASP A 136 12.26 0.33 -0.59
C ASP A 136 12.73 1.48 0.32
N ILE A 137 12.30 1.55 1.58
CA ILE A 137 12.59 2.71 2.46
C ILE A 137 13.97 2.59 3.13
N GLY A 138 14.33 1.38 3.56
CA GLY A 138 15.53 1.10 4.33
C GLY A 138 16.49 0.14 3.64
N PRO A 139 17.61 -0.21 4.29
CA PRO A 139 18.50 -1.24 3.77
C PRO A 139 17.83 -2.62 3.81
N PRO A 140 18.27 -3.57 2.96
CA PRO A 140 17.83 -4.96 3.02
C PRO A 140 18.01 -5.57 4.42
N ALA A 141 17.27 -6.65 4.69
CA ALA A 141 17.26 -7.36 5.98
C ALA A 141 16.79 -6.51 7.18
N CYS A 142 16.07 -5.41 6.92
CA CYS A 142 15.46 -4.56 7.92
C CYS A 142 13.97 -4.40 7.67
N VAL A 143 13.21 -4.19 8.75
CA VAL A 143 11.93 -3.50 8.67
C VAL A 143 12.22 -2.02 8.92
N SER A 144 11.75 -1.15 8.04
CA SER A 144 12.02 0.29 8.11
C SER A 144 10.73 1.08 8.00
N SER A 145 10.76 2.34 8.38
CA SER A 145 9.57 3.18 8.30
C SER A 145 9.92 4.65 8.23
N ALA A 146 8.97 5.43 7.72
CA ALA A 146 9.06 6.87 7.60
C ALA A 146 7.66 7.50 7.70
N THR A 147 7.61 8.74 8.18
CA THR A 147 6.43 9.59 8.04
C THR A 147 6.35 10.08 6.59
N VAL A 148 5.14 10.28 6.08
CA VAL A 148 4.92 10.84 4.74
C VAL A 148 4.26 12.21 4.89
N ASP A 149 5.00 13.24 4.52
CA ASP A 149 4.70 14.65 4.70
C ASP A 149 4.32 15.37 3.38
N LYS A 150 4.55 14.71 2.23
CA LYS A 150 4.16 15.15 0.89
C LYS A 150 3.79 13.94 0.02
N TYR A 151 3.17 14.18 -1.14
CA TYR A 151 2.85 13.08 -2.04
C TYR A 151 4.09 12.28 -2.44
N VAL A 152 3.96 10.96 -2.40
CA VAL A 152 5.01 9.98 -2.70
C VAL A 152 4.61 9.17 -3.92
N PHE A 153 5.53 9.00 -4.87
CA PHE A 153 5.30 8.21 -6.08
C PHE A 153 6.18 6.97 -6.11
N TRP A 154 7.21 6.92 -5.27
CA TRP A 154 7.99 5.72 -5.02
C TRP A 154 8.45 5.69 -3.57
N LEU A 155 8.24 4.58 -2.86
CA LEU A 155 8.63 4.51 -1.44
C LEU A 155 10.13 4.73 -1.20
N ARG A 156 10.99 4.53 -2.22
CA ARG A 156 12.43 4.86 -2.15
C ARG A 156 12.75 6.35 -2.05
N GLU A 157 11.76 7.21 -2.29
CA GLU A 157 11.87 8.65 -2.08
C GLU A 157 11.85 9.02 -0.59
N LEU A 158 11.40 8.11 0.27
CA LEU A 158 11.31 8.32 1.71
C LEU A 158 12.65 8.06 2.39
N TYR A 159 12.94 8.88 3.40
CA TYR A 159 14.10 8.67 4.27
C TYR A 159 13.67 7.85 5.49
N ALA A 160 14.32 6.71 5.72
CA ALA A 160 14.03 5.88 6.89
C ALA A 160 14.26 6.65 8.20
N GLU A 161 13.19 6.85 8.97
CA GLU A 161 13.23 7.47 10.30
C GLU A 161 13.54 6.45 11.38
N LYS A 162 12.95 5.25 11.25
CA LYS A 162 13.09 4.16 12.23
C LYS A 162 13.36 2.85 11.53
N ILE A 163 14.32 2.10 12.05
CA ILE A 163 14.79 0.85 11.47
C ILE A 163 14.86 -0.23 12.56
N ARG A 164 14.45 -1.44 12.20
CA ARG A 164 14.62 -2.65 13.00
C ARG A 164 15.36 -3.69 12.17
N PHE A 165 16.59 -3.99 12.58
CA PHE A 165 17.39 -5.02 11.91
C PHE A 165 16.81 -6.41 12.18
N ILE A 166 16.52 -7.15 11.11
CA ILE A 166 16.03 -8.53 11.16
C ILE A 166 17.18 -9.51 10.96
N GLY A 167 18.14 -9.16 10.08
CA GLY A 167 19.32 -9.98 9.78
C GLY A 167 19.07 -11.11 8.78
N SER A 168 17.96 -11.05 8.05
CA SER A 168 17.62 -11.96 6.97
C SER A 168 16.89 -11.22 5.85
N ILE A 169 17.23 -11.51 4.60
CA ILE A 169 16.49 -11.04 3.41
C ILE A 169 15.34 -11.97 3.02
N VAL A 170 15.09 -13.01 3.80
CA VAL A 170 13.97 -13.93 3.63
C VAL A 170 13.16 -14.00 4.94
N PRO A 171 11.82 -14.01 4.89
CA PRO A 171 10.99 -14.01 6.09
C PRO A 171 11.00 -15.33 6.85
N GLN A 172 11.28 -16.45 6.18
CA GLN A 172 11.22 -17.79 6.78
C GLN A 172 12.19 -17.91 7.97
N ARG A 173 11.67 -18.43 9.10
CA ARG A 173 12.34 -18.55 10.41
C ARG A 173 12.56 -17.23 11.15
N PHE A 174 12.21 -16.09 10.56
CA PHE A 174 12.31 -14.75 11.16
C PHE A 174 10.94 -14.07 11.29
N GLU A 175 9.85 -14.79 11.04
CA GLU A 175 8.48 -14.28 10.98
C GLU A 175 8.12 -13.49 12.24
N LYS A 176 8.37 -14.07 13.41
CA LYS A 176 8.09 -13.44 14.71
C LYS A 176 8.90 -12.17 14.94
N ARG A 177 10.14 -12.11 14.43
CA ARG A 177 11.01 -10.93 14.56
C ARG A 177 10.51 -9.80 13.65
N ILE A 178 10.06 -10.13 12.44
CA ILE A 178 9.46 -9.18 11.50
C ILE A 178 8.13 -8.65 12.06
N VAL A 179 7.24 -9.54 12.51
CA VAL A 179 5.97 -9.14 13.14
C VAL A 179 6.22 -8.26 14.36
N GLY A 180 7.15 -8.64 15.24
CA GLY A 180 7.51 -7.83 16.41
C GLY A 180 8.02 -6.43 16.03
N ALA A 181 8.83 -6.32 14.98
CA ALA A 181 9.31 -5.04 14.46
C ALA A 181 8.18 -4.18 13.90
N VAL A 182 7.25 -4.78 13.14
CA VAL A 182 6.07 -4.07 12.62
C VAL A 182 5.20 -3.55 13.77
N VAL A 183 4.91 -4.40 14.76
CA VAL A 183 4.12 -4.03 15.95
C VAL A 183 4.73 -2.85 16.69
N ASP A 184 6.04 -2.92 16.95
CA ASP A 184 6.78 -1.87 17.65
C ASP A 184 6.72 -0.53 16.89
N LEU A 185 6.96 -0.55 15.57
CA LEU A 185 6.92 0.66 14.75
C LEU A 185 5.51 1.27 14.64
N VAL A 186 4.48 0.46 14.42
CA VAL A 186 3.08 0.93 14.39
C VAL A 186 2.71 1.58 15.73
N TRP A 187 3.10 0.95 16.85
CA TRP A 187 2.86 1.50 18.19
C TRP A 187 3.53 2.86 18.42
N GLU A 188 4.78 3.00 18.00
CA GLU A 188 5.49 4.26 18.14
C GLU A 188 4.83 5.40 17.36
N TYR A 189 4.48 5.19 16.09
CA TYR A 189 3.80 6.23 15.30
C TYR A 189 2.44 6.59 15.87
N ARG A 190 1.70 5.62 16.41
CA ARG A 190 0.45 5.88 17.14
C ARG A 190 0.67 6.77 18.35
N LYS A 191 1.72 6.53 19.13
CA LYS A 191 2.10 7.37 20.28
C LYS A 191 2.52 8.78 19.87
N GLU A 192 3.13 8.93 18.70
CA GLU A 192 3.47 10.23 18.08
C GLU A 192 2.25 10.92 17.44
N GLY A 193 1.08 10.27 17.53
CA GLY A 193 -0.21 10.76 17.10
C GLY A 193 -0.49 10.60 15.61
N ILE A 194 0.34 9.86 14.86
CA ILE A 194 0.08 9.60 13.44
C ILE A 194 -1.29 8.95 13.26
N ASP A 195 -2.10 9.55 12.37
CA ASP A 195 -3.51 9.20 12.18
C ASP A 195 -3.65 7.86 11.45
N HIS A 196 -2.75 7.60 10.50
CA HIS A 196 -2.77 6.39 9.68
C HIS A 196 -1.41 5.70 9.57
N VAL A 197 -1.38 4.36 9.60
CA VAL A 197 -0.16 3.59 9.34
C VAL A 197 -0.42 2.60 8.21
N VAL A 198 0.47 2.57 7.23
CA VAL A 198 0.41 1.65 6.09
C VAL A 198 1.59 0.69 6.16
N VAL A 199 1.33 -0.61 6.22
CA VAL A 199 2.35 -1.65 6.22
C VAL A 199 2.44 -2.26 4.83
N ASP A 200 3.54 -2.00 4.11
CA ASP A 200 3.88 -2.71 2.87
C ASP A 200 4.61 -4.01 3.25
N THR A 201 4.22 -5.13 2.64
CA THR A 201 4.72 -6.45 3.05
C THR A 201 5.35 -7.19 1.89
N ASP A 202 6.18 -8.20 2.22
CA ASP A 202 6.80 -9.07 1.24
C ASP A 202 5.79 -9.89 0.40
N GLY A 203 6.27 -10.45 -0.72
CA GLY A 203 5.45 -11.27 -1.63
C GLY A 203 5.14 -12.70 -1.19
N TRP A 204 5.46 -13.12 0.05
CA TRP A 204 5.25 -14.49 0.50
C TRP A 204 3.80 -14.73 0.92
N ILE A 205 3.03 -15.37 0.03
CA ILE A 205 1.58 -15.62 0.20
C ILE A 205 1.17 -17.09 0.16
N SER A 206 2.11 -18.01 -0.08
CA SER A 206 1.80 -19.43 -0.33
C SER A 206 2.34 -20.35 0.76
N GLY A 207 1.49 -21.29 1.18
CA GLY A 207 1.78 -22.27 2.23
C GLY A 207 1.34 -21.80 3.61
N ALA A 208 1.05 -22.74 4.51
CA ALA A 208 0.44 -22.46 5.82
C ALA A 208 1.23 -21.42 6.64
N SER A 209 2.57 -21.50 6.64
CA SER A 209 3.43 -20.56 7.35
C SER A 209 3.35 -19.14 6.80
N ALA A 210 3.17 -18.96 5.49
CA ALA A 210 2.97 -17.64 4.90
C ALA A 210 1.65 -17.02 5.37
N LEU A 211 0.56 -17.82 5.36
CA LEU A 211 -0.77 -17.37 5.79
C LEU A 211 -0.76 -16.98 7.27
N GLU A 212 -0.13 -17.81 8.13
CA GLU A 212 0.01 -17.56 9.56
C GLU A 212 0.83 -16.28 9.81
N TYR A 213 1.96 -16.11 9.13
CA TYR A 213 2.78 -14.91 9.22
C TYR A 213 2.01 -13.62 8.87
N LYS A 214 1.28 -13.59 7.75
CA LYS A 214 0.47 -12.42 7.36
C LYS A 214 -0.70 -12.19 8.33
N ALA A 215 -1.30 -13.26 8.85
CA ALA A 215 -2.35 -13.17 9.87
C ALA A 215 -1.84 -12.58 11.19
N GLU A 216 -0.66 -13.00 11.66
CA GLU A 216 -0.04 -12.45 12.87
C GLU A 216 0.29 -10.96 12.69
N MET A 217 0.80 -10.57 11.52
CA MET A 217 1.05 -9.15 11.21
C MET A 217 -0.23 -8.31 11.27
N ALA A 218 -1.38 -8.87 10.88
CA ALA A 218 -2.65 -8.17 10.97
C ALA A 218 -3.27 -8.09 12.36
N ARG A 219 -2.80 -8.93 13.29
CA ARG A 219 -3.16 -8.81 14.70
C ARG A 219 -2.41 -7.69 15.40
N THR A 220 -1.57 -6.92 14.71
CA THR A 220 -0.76 -5.85 15.30
C THR A 220 -1.57 -4.91 16.18
N GLU A 221 -2.77 -4.47 15.76
CA GLU A 221 -3.64 -3.61 16.58
C GLU A 221 -4.06 -4.24 17.92
N TRP A 222 -4.20 -5.57 17.97
CA TRP A 222 -4.56 -6.29 19.20
C TRP A 222 -3.48 -6.15 20.27
N TYR A 223 -2.20 -6.06 19.87
CA TYR A 223 -1.09 -5.86 20.80
C TYR A 223 -1.04 -4.42 21.34
N LEU A 224 -1.56 -3.44 20.59
CA LEU A 224 -1.55 -2.02 20.95
C LEU A 224 -2.59 -1.68 22.03
N GLU A 225 -3.73 -2.37 22.05
CA GLU A 225 -4.79 -2.16 23.07
C GLU A 225 -4.46 -2.81 24.44
N GLY A 226 -3.23 -3.27 24.66
CA GLY A 226 -2.86 -3.99 25.88
C GLY A 226 -3.58 -5.34 26.03
N ARG A 227 -4.17 -5.87 24.96
CA ARG A 227 -4.87 -7.15 24.97
C ARG A 227 -3.86 -8.28 24.82
N VAL A 228 -3.62 -8.98 25.93
CA VAL A 228 -2.84 -10.23 25.95
C VAL A 228 -3.50 -11.23 25.00
N PRO A 229 -2.75 -11.97 24.15
CA PRO A 229 -3.35 -12.98 23.28
C PRO A 229 -3.69 -14.20 24.12
N LEU A 230 -4.84 -14.18 24.80
CA LEU A 230 -5.35 -15.34 25.52
C LEU A 230 -6.84 -15.16 25.80
N HIS A 231 -7.62 -16.05 25.17
CA HIS A 231 -9.00 -16.44 25.45
C HIS A 231 -10.05 -15.33 25.66
N THR A 232 -11.11 -15.39 24.84
CA THR A 232 -12.53 -15.15 25.18
C THR A 232 -13.22 -14.39 24.05
N LEU A 233 -14.29 -15.00 23.52
CA LEU A 233 -15.29 -14.37 22.68
C LEU A 233 -15.69 -12.99 23.22
N ARG A 234 -15.53 -11.94 22.40
CA ARG A 234 -16.50 -10.85 22.30
C ARG A 234 -16.39 -10.13 20.96
N ALA A 235 -17.50 -10.15 20.23
CA ALA A 235 -17.79 -9.28 19.11
C ALA A 235 -17.95 -7.83 19.60
N ASN A 236 -17.28 -6.88 18.95
CA ASN A 236 -17.85 -5.67 18.32
C ASN A 236 -16.66 -4.77 17.87
N LEU A 237 -16.00 -5.12 16.75
CA LEU A 237 -14.86 -4.33 16.26
C LEU A 237 -15.37 -3.25 15.30
N LYS A 238 -15.37 -2.01 15.77
CA LYS A 238 -15.31 -0.85 14.86
C LYS A 238 -13.96 -0.94 14.14
N THR A 239 -14.02 -0.68 12.85
CA THR A 239 -12.99 -0.98 11.84
C THR A 239 -11.74 -0.14 12.00
N GLU A 240 -10.62 -0.74 12.42
CA GLU A 240 -9.33 -0.06 12.47
C GLU A 240 -8.30 -0.60 11.47
N VAL A 241 -8.46 -1.85 10.98
CA VAL A 241 -7.54 -2.49 10.01
C VAL A 241 -8.25 -2.89 8.73
N ALA A 242 -7.64 -2.56 7.59
CA ALA A 242 -8.04 -3.07 6.28
C ALA A 242 -6.89 -3.81 5.58
N PHE A 243 -7.23 -4.92 4.94
CA PHE A 243 -6.31 -5.62 4.03
C PHE A 243 -6.49 -5.10 2.62
N CYS A 244 -5.39 -4.84 1.97
CA CYS A 244 -5.37 -4.55 0.56
C CYS A 244 -4.71 -5.71 -0.18
N ILE A 245 -5.51 -6.56 -0.83
CA ILE A 245 -5.01 -7.67 -1.65
C ILE A 245 -4.89 -7.20 -3.09
N SER A 246 -3.66 -7.13 -3.59
CA SER A 246 -3.41 -6.82 -4.99
C SER A 246 -3.24 -8.09 -5.83
N THR A 247 -3.95 -8.20 -6.96
CA THR A 247 -3.85 -9.34 -7.89
C THR A 247 -3.23 -8.90 -9.21
N ALA A 248 -2.32 -9.69 -9.80
CA ALA A 248 -1.77 -9.42 -11.13
C ALA A 248 -2.49 -10.25 -12.21
N ASN A 249 -2.78 -9.66 -13.37
CA ASN A 249 -2.95 -10.38 -14.64
C ASN A 249 -1.76 -10.06 -15.57
N SER A 250 -1.64 -10.80 -16.68
CA SER A 250 -0.49 -10.83 -17.60
C SER A 250 -0.03 -9.48 -18.20
N SER A 251 -0.72 -8.37 -17.94
CA SER A 251 -0.39 -7.04 -18.45
C SER A 251 -0.73 -5.87 -17.52
N ALA A 252 -1.38 -6.10 -16.37
CA ALA A 252 -1.75 -5.07 -15.41
C ALA A 252 -2.26 -5.67 -14.08
N ILE A 253 -2.35 -4.82 -13.05
CA ILE A 253 -2.91 -5.18 -11.75
C ILE A 253 -4.44 -5.29 -11.89
N SER A 254 -4.99 -6.47 -11.65
CA SER A 254 -6.34 -6.88 -12.07
C SER A 254 -7.45 -6.66 -11.03
N GLY A 255 -7.13 -6.27 -9.80
CA GLY A 255 -8.13 -5.97 -8.80
C GLY A 255 -7.57 -5.75 -7.40
N LEU A 256 -8.39 -5.08 -6.57
CA LEU A 256 -8.19 -5.02 -5.12
C LEU A 256 -9.31 -5.72 -4.40
N LYS A 257 -8.95 -6.70 -3.57
CA LYS A 257 -9.89 -7.25 -2.59
C LYS A 257 -9.58 -6.63 -1.24
N PHE A 258 -10.55 -5.91 -0.70
CA PHE A 258 -10.49 -5.42 0.67
C PHE A 258 -11.48 -6.20 1.52
N GLN A 259 -10.98 -6.82 2.58
CA GLN A 259 -11.79 -7.54 3.55
C GLN A 259 -11.62 -6.91 4.92
N LYS A 260 -12.76 -6.61 5.55
CA LYS A 260 -12.83 -6.38 6.99
C LYS A 260 -12.69 -7.75 7.66
N ILE A 261 -11.61 -7.98 8.40
CA ILE A 261 -11.46 -9.27 9.09
C ILE A 261 -12.30 -9.28 10.35
N PHE A 262 -13.22 -10.24 10.42
CA PHE A 262 -13.75 -10.77 11.67
C PHE A 262 -12.96 -12.03 12.01
N VAL A 263 -12.10 -11.97 13.03
CA VAL A 263 -11.42 -13.18 13.52
C VAL A 263 -12.35 -13.91 14.47
N LEU A 264 -12.86 -15.08 14.07
CA LEU A 264 -13.60 -15.99 14.95
C LEU A 264 -12.61 -17.00 15.55
N TYR A 265 -12.54 -17.05 16.88
CA TYR A 265 -11.71 -18.01 17.60
C TYR A 265 -12.58 -19.14 18.16
N PHE A 266 -12.18 -20.39 17.89
CA PHE A 266 -12.68 -21.56 18.59
C PHE A 266 -11.55 -22.21 19.39
N LEU A 267 -11.85 -22.55 20.65
CA LEU A 267 -10.98 -23.38 21.47
C LEU A 267 -11.64 -24.77 21.53
N ILE A 268 -11.01 -25.75 20.88
CA ILE A 268 -11.41 -27.16 20.97
C ILE A 268 -10.15 -27.92 21.40
N TYR A 269 -10.20 -28.56 22.58
CA TYR A 269 -9.12 -29.38 23.15
C TYR A 269 -7.73 -28.72 23.15
N HIS A 270 -7.57 -27.58 23.82
CA HIS A 270 -6.29 -26.84 23.96
C HIS A 270 -5.58 -26.45 22.64
N THR A 271 -6.24 -26.66 21.50
CA THR A 271 -5.74 -26.26 20.18
C THR A 271 -6.51 -25.02 19.74
N LEU A 272 -5.79 -23.92 19.53
CA LEU A 272 -6.37 -22.69 19.01
C LEU A 272 -6.63 -22.88 17.51
N PHE A 273 -7.91 -22.92 17.12
CA PHE A 273 -8.29 -22.86 15.70
C PHE A 273 -8.60 -21.41 15.32
N VAL A 274 -7.85 -20.89 14.36
CA VAL A 274 -8.05 -19.56 13.79
C VAL A 274 -8.81 -19.75 12.47
N LEU A 275 -10.10 -19.44 12.46
CA LEU A 275 -10.82 -19.28 11.20
C LEU A 275 -10.69 -17.83 10.74
N LEU A 276 -9.74 -17.59 9.84
CA LEU A 276 -9.77 -16.42 8.98
C LEU A 276 -10.76 -16.70 7.87
N PHE A 277 -11.99 -16.24 8.05
CA PHE A 277 -12.95 -16.27 6.95
C PHE A 277 -12.40 -15.40 5.81
N GLU A 278 -12.27 -16.06 4.66
CA GLU A 278 -12.11 -15.48 3.32
C GLU A 278 -10.77 -14.86 2.87
N LEU A 279 -9.68 -14.91 3.65
CA LEU A 279 -8.38 -14.38 3.15
C LEU A 279 -7.82 -15.18 1.95
N PHE A 280 -8.23 -16.44 1.77
CA PHE A 280 -7.54 -17.36 0.85
C PHE A 280 -8.49 -18.29 0.06
N SER A 281 -9.64 -17.81 -0.39
CA SER A 281 -10.26 -18.43 -1.59
C SER A 281 -9.53 -17.89 -2.82
N PHE A 282 -8.35 -18.45 -3.11
CA PHE A 282 -7.77 -18.35 -4.44
C PHE A 282 -8.65 -19.22 -5.37
N HIS A 283 -9.28 -18.58 -6.35
CA HIS A 283 -9.72 -19.25 -7.59
C HIS A 283 -8.71 -18.90 -8.67
#